data_AF-A0A8E2DQ52-F1
#
_entry.id   AF-A0A8E2DQ52-F1
#
_cell.length_a   1.000
_cell.length_b   1.000
_cell.length_c   1.000
_cell.angle_alpha   90.00
_cell.angle_beta   90.00
_cell.angle_gamma   90.00
#
_symmetry.space_group_name_H-M   'P 1'
#
loop_
_entity.id
_entity.type
_entity.pdbx_description
1 polymer ?
#
loop_
_entity_poly.entity_id
_entity_poly.type
_entity_poly.pdbx_seq_one_letter_code
_entity_poly.pdbx_strand_id
1 'polypeptide(L)'
;MAQIAPLLAFRNLESLILHLNTPVDLEDEALGRLVKAWPSLRTLHIGHLEPFFMPRLTYDALVVLAIHSPRLESLEIVLDMRSFTIDNVQRTQRDPRAMTSLKQLAIGGYEVCDALCVAHTLYMFFPNLSFLATTSSEDHIDEWKDVARTWGIAHRKGLQRVQEKFREELRRSLMLLFDENSLLARRLAIQIVEAPGL
;
A
#
# COMPACT_ATOMS: atom_id res chain seq x y z
N MET A 1 -12.38 16.70 -8.30
CA MET A 1 -11.23 17.34 -8.98
C MET A 1 -11.22 18.88 -9.02
N ALA A 2 -12.34 19.57 -9.28
CA ALA A 2 -12.33 21.03 -9.48
C ALA A 2 -11.78 21.85 -8.29
N GLN A 3 -11.90 21.34 -7.06
CA GLN A 3 -11.54 22.06 -5.84
C GLN A 3 -10.02 22.21 -5.61
N ILE A 4 -9.22 21.28 -6.12
CA ILE A 4 -7.75 21.25 -5.92
C ILE A 4 -6.96 21.67 -7.17
N ALA A 5 -7.64 21.86 -8.29
CA ALA A 5 -7.02 22.27 -9.56
C ALA A 5 -6.16 23.55 -9.45
N PRO A 6 -6.54 24.60 -8.67
CA PRO A 6 -5.71 25.80 -8.54
C PRO A 6 -4.32 25.52 -7.94
N LEU A 7 -4.18 24.47 -7.13
CA LEU A 7 -2.92 24.11 -6.48
C LEU A 7 -1.87 23.56 -7.48
N LEU A 8 -2.30 23.15 -8.67
CA LEU A 8 -1.39 22.68 -9.74
C LEU A 8 -0.42 23.77 -10.23
N ALA A 9 -0.70 25.05 -9.95
CA ALA A 9 0.18 26.15 -10.30
C ALA A 9 1.49 26.16 -9.50
N PHE A 10 1.52 25.56 -8.31
CA PHE A 10 2.68 25.59 -7.40
C PHE A 10 3.69 24.48 -7.72
N ARG A 11 4.50 24.66 -8.77
CA ARG A 11 5.46 23.63 -9.23
C ARG A 11 6.55 23.24 -8.21
N ASN A 12 6.82 24.12 -7.24
CA ASN A 12 7.80 23.90 -6.17
C ASN A 12 7.14 23.56 -4.84
N LEU A 13 5.90 23.06 -4.85
CA LEU A 13 5.20 22.65 -3.64
C LEU A 13 5.94 21.46 -2.99
N GLU A 14 6.45 21.67 -1.78
CA GLU A 14 7.12 20.62 -1.00
C GLU A 14 6.19 19.97 0.03
N SER A 15 5.17 20.69 0.50
CA SER A 15 4.24 20.19 1.51
C SER A 15 2.82 20.58 1.17
N LEU A 16 1.94 19.58 1.14
CA LEU A 16 0.50 19.75 1.05
C LEU A 16 -0.17 18.99 2.19
N ILE A 17 -0.86 19.73 3.06
CA ILE A 17 -1.62 19.17 4.17
C ILE A 17 -3.03 19.74 4.07
N LEU A 18 -4.01 18.88 3.82
CA LEU A 18 -5.42 19.25 3.70
C LEU A 18 -6.22 18.64 4.85
N HIS A 19 -6.50 19.45 5.88
CA HIS A 19 -7.43 19.09 6.94
C HIS A 19 -8.85 19.42 6.48
N LEU A 20 -9.52 18.42 5.91
CA LEU A 20 -10.87 18.56 5.38
C LEU A 20 -11.85 17.85 6.30
N ASN A 21 -12.97 18.49 6.59
CA ASN A 21 -14.08 17.88 7.34
C ASN A 21 -14.92 16.92 6.48
N THR A 22 -14.52 16.70 5.23
CA THR A 22 -15.24 15.88 4.26
C THR A 22 -14.22 15.14 3.41
N PRO A 23 -14.50 13.88 3.02
CA PRO A 23 -13.58 13.09 2.24
C PRO A 23 -13.37 13.71 0.85
N VAL A 24 -12.14 13.64 0.36
CA VAL A 24 -11.82 14.04 -1.01
C VAL A 24 -12.13 12.87 -1.93
N ASP A 25 -13.08 13.06 -2.83
CA ASP A 25 -13.28 12.15 -3.96
C ASP A 25 -12.09 12.30 -4.94
N LEU A 26 -11.05 11.49 -4.68
CA LEU A 26 -9.82 11.43 -5.44
C LEU A 26 -9.64 10.00 -5.98
N GLU A 27 -9.30 9.93 -7.26
CA GLU A 27 -9.01 8.69 -8.01
C GLU A 27 -7.53 8.65 -8.40
N ASP A 28 -7.02 7.49 -8.79
CA ASP A 28 -5.60 7.28 -9.10
C ASP A 28 -5.10 8.18 -10.24
N GLU A 29 -5.88 8.37 -11.31
CA GLU A 29 -5.53 9.27 -12.42
C GLU A 29 -5.49 10.72 -11.98
N ALA A 30 -6.39 11.08 -11.07
CA ALA A 30 -6.48 12.42 -10.52
C ALA A 30 -5.26 12.72 -9.65
N LEU A 31 -4.92 11.82 -8.72
CA LEU A 31 -3.70 11.89 -7.92
C LEU A 31 -2.47 11.97 -8.83
N GLY A 32 -2.41 11.15 -9.88
CA GLY A 32 -1.33 11.15 -10.87
C GLY A 32 -1.10 12.50 -11.53
N ARG A 33 -2.15 13.26 -11.83
CA ARG A 33 -2.01 14.63 -12.34
C ARG A 33 -1.44 15.60 -11.30
N LEU A 34 -1.85 15.47 -10.03
CA LEU A 34 -1.37 16.31 -8.94
C LEU A 34 0.12 16.10 -8.69
N VAL A 35 0.54 14.85 -8.50
CA VAL A 35 1.93 14.53 -8.13
C VAL A 35 2.91 14.81 -9.26
N LYS A 36 2.47 14.72 -10.52
CA LYS A 36 3.25 15.16 -11.69
C LYS A 36 3.50 16.67 -11.70
N ALA A 37 2.57 17.46 -11.16
CA ALA A 37 2.74 18.91 -11.06
C ALA A 37 3.64 19.33 -9.89
N TRP A 38 3.85 18.44 -8.91
CA TRP A 38 4.62 18.70 -7.68
C TRP A 38 5.81 17.74 -7.53
N PRO A 39 6.81 17.79 -8.44
CA PRO A 39 7.95 16.86 -8.41
C PRO A 39 8.84 17.02 -7.15
N SER A 40 8.73 18.15 -6.44
CA SER A 40 9.47 18.44 -5.21
C SER A 40 8.72 18.04 -3.92
N LEU A 41 7.57 17.38 -4.04
CA LEU A 41 6.71 17.04 -2.91
C LEU A 41 7.43 16.10 -1.92
N ARG A 42 7.42 16.49 -0.64
CA ARG A 42 7.98 15.78 0.51
C ARG A 42 6.91 15.37 1.52
N THR A 43 5.86 16.17 1.67
CA THR A 43 4.75 15.87 2.57
C THR A 43 3.45 15.93 1.80
N LEU A 44 2.67 14.86 1.86
CA LEU A 44 1.34 14.79 1.28
C LEU A 44 0.38 14.19 2.29
N HIS A 45 -0.44 15.03 2.90
CA HIS A 45 -1.51 14.60 3.80
C HIS A 45 -2.86 14.97 3.18
N ILE A 46 -3.51 13.95 2.63
CA ILE A 46 -4.81 14.02 1.97
C ILE A 46 -5.66 12.85 2.46
N GLY A 47 -6.26 13.02 3.62
CA GLY A 47 -7.09 11.97 4.18
C GLY A 47 -7.99 12.50 5.27
N HIS A 48 -9.28 12.25 5.11
CA HIS A 48 -10.20 12.21 6.22
C HIS A 48 -11.10 11.01 5.99
N LEU A 49 -11.15 10.13 6.99
CA LEU A 49 -11.98 8.94 6.93
C LEU A 49 -13.34 9.29 7.53
N GLU A 50 -14.36 9.41 6.69
CA GLU A 50 -15.75 9.56 7.14
C GLU A 50 -16.51 8.24 7.01
N PRO A 51 -17.30 7.83 8.03
CA PRO A 51 -18.14 6.65 7.94
C PRO A 51 -18.90 6.59 6.61
N PHE A 52 -18.95 5.40 6.00
CA PHE A 52 -19.63 5.12 4.72
C PHE A 52 -18.99 5.71 3.46
N PHE A 53 -17.88 6.46 3.54
CA PHE A 53 -17.14 6.87 2.35
C PHE A 53 -16.33 5.70 1.79
N MET A 54 -16.54 5.30 0.54
CA MET A 54 -15.69 4.31 -0.11
C MET A 54 -14.51 5.01 -0.80
N PRO A 55 -13.26 4.83 -0.35
CA PRO A 55 -12.11 5.40 -1.04
C PRO A 55 -11.99 4.83 -2.45
N ARG A 56 -11.55 5.67 -3.38
CA ARG A 56 -11.33 5.30 -4.79
C ARG A 56 -9.87 5.26 -5.18
N LEU A 57 -8.99 5.72 -4.30
CA LEU A 57 -7.55 5.53 -4.44
C LEU A 57 -7.22 4.08 -4.14
N THR A 58 -6.46 3.45 -5.02
CA THR A 58 -6.13 2.03 -4.89
C THR A 58 -4.64 1.85 -4.60
N TYR A 59 -4.20 0.60 -4.57
CA TYR A 59 -2.79 0.21 -4.64
C TYR A 59 -2.01 1.00 -5.72
N ASP A 60 -2.61 1.28 -6.87
CA ASP A 60 -1.93 1.98 -7.97
C ASP A 60 -1.61 3.45 -7.63
N ALA A 61 -2.31 4.07 -6.68
CA ALA A 61 -1.94 5.37 -6.11
C ALA A 61 -0.51 5.36 -5.56
N LEU A 62 -0.11 4.29 -4.87
CA LEU A 62 1.23 4.15 -4.31
C LEU A 62 2.29 4.01 -5.40
N VAL A 63 1.99 3.26 -6.46
CA VAL A 63 2.87 3.15 -7.64
C VAL A 63 3.08 4.52 -8.28
N VAL A 64 2.00 5.27 -8.48
CA VAL A 64 2.03 6.62 -9.05
C VAL A 64 2.86 7.58 -8.20
N LEU A 65 2.72 7.54 -6.88
CA LEU A 65 3.52 8.32 -5.93
C LEU A 65 5.00 7.94 -6.00
N ALA A 66 5.33 6.65 -6.07
CA ALA A 66 6.71 6.19 -6.17
C ALA A 66 7.42 6.72 -7.42
N ILE A 67 6.69 6.87 -8.52
CA ILE A 67 7.22 7.34 -9.80
C ILE A 67 7.42 8.85 -9.81
N HIS A 68 6.44 9.59 -9.30
CA HIS A 68 6.37 11.04 -9.50
C HIS A 68 6.78 11.87 -8.30
N SER A 69 6.82 11.26 -7.10
CA SER A 69 7.22 11.91 -5.85
C SER A 69 8.30 11.12 -5.12
N PRO A 70 9.48 10.88 -5.74
CA PRO A 70 10.54 10.07 -5.14
C PRO A 70 11.14 10.68 -3.87
N ARG A 71 10.89 11.97 -3.60
CA ARG A 71 11.33 12.70 -2.40
C ARG A 71 10.30 12.71 -1.27
N LEU A 72 9.17 12.01 -1.44
CA LEU A 72 8.13 11.98 -0.43
C LEU A 72 8.66 11.34 0.86
N GLU A 73 8.58 12.08 1.97
CA GLU A 73 9.07 11.72 3.30
C GLU A 73 7.92 11.37 4.26
N SER A 74 6.76 12.01 4.10
CA SER A 74 5.57 11.80 4.93
C SER A 74 4.31 11.73 4.06
N LEU A 75 3.53 10.67 4.25
CA LEU A 75 2.30 10.40 3.49
C LEU A 75 1.16 10.07 4.46
N GLU A 76 0.04 10.77 4.30
CA GLU A 76 -1.24 10.42 4.90
C GLU A 76 -2.29 10.36 3.79
N ILE A 77 -2.91 9.20 3.60
CA ILE A 77 -3.80 8.95 2.48
C ILE A 77 -4.84 7.90 2.86
N VAL A 78 -6.04 8.01 2.29
CA VAL A 78 -7.07 6.98 2.42
C VAL A 78 -7.07 6.13 1.14
N LEU A 79 -6.91 4.82 1.28
CA LEU A 79 -6.89 3.86 0.16
C LEU A 79 -7.99 2.82 0.33
N ASP A 80 -8.41 2.24 -0.79
CA ASP A 80 -9.20 1.01 -0.81
C ASP A 80 -8.31 -0.18 -0.46
N MET A 81 -8.45 -0.71 0.76
CA MET A 81 -7.65 -1.84 1.24
C MET A 81 -7.90 -3.12 0.44
N ARG A 82 -9.06 -3.25 -0.23
CA ARG A 82 -9.40 -4.42 -1.05
C ARG A 82 -8.54 -4.53 -2.30
N SER A 83 -7.93 -3.42 -2.71
CA SER A 83 -6.99 -3.38 -3.82
C SER A 83 -5.63 -4.01 -3.50
N PHE A 84 -5.33 -4.32 -2.23
CA PHE A 84 -4.09 -5.00 -1.84
C PHE A 84 -4.22 -6.52 -2.00
N THR A 85 -4.17 -6.96 -3.26
CA THR A 85 -4.27 -8.38 -3.62
C THR A 85 -2.90 -9.04 -3.80
N ILE A 86 -2.90 -10.36 -3.76
CA ILE A 86 -1.75 -11.20 -4.12
C ILE A 86 -1.15 -10.81 -5.49
N ASP A 87 -2.00 -10.56 -6.49
CA ASP A 87 -1.54 -10.21 -7.84
C ASP A 87 -0.77 -8.88 -7.84
N ASN A 88 -1.23 -7.92 -7.04
CA ASN A 88 -0.56 -6.64 -6.89
C ASN A 88 0.78 -6.78 -6.15
N VAL A 89 0.85 -7.65 -5.13
CA VAL A 89 2.11 -7.99 -4.46
C VAL A 89 3.12 -8.57 -5.45
N GLN A 90 2.71 -9.52 -6.29
CA GLN A 90 3.58 -10.11 -7.32
C GLN A 90 4.03 -9.07 -8.36
N ARG A 91 3.15 -8.13 -8.71
CA ARG A 91 3.50 -7.01 -9.60
C ARG A 91 4.59 -6.13 -8.97
N THR A 92 4.46 -5.77 -7.70
CA THR A 92 5.48 -4.97 -6.99
C THR A 92 6.84 -5.67 -6.99
N GLN A 93 6.87 -7.00 -6.77
CA GLN A 93 8.11 -7.77 -6.73
C GLN A 93 8.86 -7.72 -8.07
N ARG A 94 8.14 -7.71 -9.20
CA ARG A 94 8.74 -7.67 -10.54
C ARG A 94 9.27 -6.29 -10.93
N ASP A 95 8.69 -5.21 -10.42
CA ASP A 95 9.12 -3.83 -10.65
C ASP A 95 9.17 -3.07 -9.31
N PRO A 96 10.24 -3.29 -8.52
CA PRO A 96 10.35 -2.72 -7.17
C PRO A 96 10.65 -1.22 -7.25
N ARG A 97 9.61 -0.42 -7.46
CA ARG A 97 9.69 1.04 -7.33
C ARG A 97 9.51 1.43 -5.88
N ALA A 98 10.58 1.26 -5.11
CA ALA A 98 10.59 1.59 -3.70
C ALA A 98 10.67 3.12 -3.47
N MET A 99 9.76 3.63 -2.65
CA MET A 99 9.80 4.97 -2.04
C MET A 99 10.76 4.98 -0.85
N THR A 100 12.06 4.98 -1.14
CA THR A 100 13.11 4.93 -0.12
C THR A 100 13.20 6.19 0.74
N SER A 101 12.64 7.32 0.28
CA SER A 101 12.59 8.54 1.08
C SER A 101 11.47 8.55 2.13
N LEU A 102 10.44 7.70 1.99
CA LEU A 102 9.29 7.73 2.89
C LEU A 102 9.66 7.17 4.27
N LYS A 103 9.40 7.97 5.30
CA LYS A 103 9.69 7.65 6.71
C LYS A 103 8.42 7.49 7.53
N GLN A 104 7.37 8.24 7.17
CA GLN A 104 6.11 8.28 7.89
C GLN A 104 4.95 7.97 6.95
N LEU A 105 4.11 7.03 7.37
CA LEU A 105 2.95 6.61 6.62
C LEU A 105 1.75 6.49 7.56
N ALA A 106 0.70 7.23 7.27
CA ALA A 106 -0.61 7.05 7.86
C ALA A 106 -1.56 6.62 6.74
N ILE A 107 -2.20 5.47 6.91
CA ILE A 107 -3.16 4.97 5.93
C ILE A 107 -4.54 4.88 6.58
N GLY A 108 -5.50 5.55 5.95
CA GLY A 108 -6.91 5.28 6.19
C GLY A 108 -7.43 4.24 5.21
N GLY A 109 -8.45 3.51 5.62
CA GLY A 109 -9.16 2.59 4.73
C GLY A 109 -10.23 1.83 5.50
N TYR A 110 -11.07 1.13 4.74
CA TYR A 110 -12.05 0.21 5.30
C TYR A 110 -11.62 -1.21 5.04
N GLU A 111 -11.82 -2.07 6.04
CA GLU A 111 -11.78 -3.53 5.93
C GLU A 111 -10.49 -4.07 5.29
N VAL A 112 -9.51 -4.41 6.12
CA VAL A 112 -8.28 -5.06 5.65
C VAL A 112 -8.60 -6.52 5.32
N CYS A 113 -8.76 -6.83 4.03
CA CYS A 113 -9.05 -8.20 3.60
C CYS A 113 -7.91 -9.18 3.89
N ASP A 114 -6.66 -8.75 3.73
CA ASP A 114 -5.48 -9.58 3.96
C ASP A 114 -4.34 -8.75 4.55
N ALA A 115 -4.17 -8.87 5.87
CA ALA A 115 -3.17 -8.14 6.61
C ALA A 115 -1.72 -8.48 6.17
N LEU A 116 -1.49 -9.69 5.66
CA LEU A 116 -0.19 -10.12 5.19
C LEU A 116 0.14 -9.50 3.83
N CYS A 117 -0.81 -9.50 2.89
CA CYS A 117 -0.66 -8.81 1.61
C CYS A 117 -0.37 -7.32 1.80
N VAL A 118 -1.12 -6.65 2.68
CA VAL A 118 -0.89 -5.22 3.00
C VAL A 118 0.50 -5.03 3.59
N ALA A 119 0.83 -5.74 4.69
CA ALA A 119 2.12 -5.57 5.36
C ALA A 119 3.32 -5.85 4.43
N HIS A 120 3.23 -6.89 3.60
CA HIS A 120 4.27 -7.23 2.63
C HIS A 120 4.41 -6.15 1.54
N THR A 121 3.29 -5.66 1.01
CA THR A 121 3.27 -4.54 0.05
C THR A 121 3.91 -3.29 0.63
N LEU A 122 3.49 -2.89 1.84
CA LEU A 122 4.05 -1.72 2.52
C LEU A 122 5.55 -1.84 2.75
N TYR A 123 6.04 -3.03 3.12
CA TYR A 123 7.47 -3.24 3.28
C TYR A 123 8.25 -3.06 1.96
N MET A 124 7.72 -3.60 0.85
CA MET A 124 8.38 -3.49 -0.46
C MET A 124 8.42 -2.05 -0.98
N PHE A 125 7.32 -1.31 -0.84
CA PHE A 125 7.28 0.10 -1.25
C PHE A 125 8.09 0.99 -0.33
N PHE A 126 8.11 0.72 0.98
CA PHE A 126 8.63 1.66 1.98
C PHE A 126 9.70 0.99 2.86
N PRO A 127 10.85 0.61 2.30
CA PRO A 127 11.88 -0.12 3.05
C PRO A 127 12.47 0.69 4.21
N ASN A 128 12.40 2.02 4.16
CA ASN A 128 12.92 2.94 5.19
C ASN A 128 11.83 3.51 6.09
N LEU A 129 10.61 2.94 6.05
CA LEU A 129 9.51 3.39 6.88
C LEU A 129 9.84 3.16 8.36
N SER A 130 9.79 4.21 9.16
CA SER A 130 10.05 4.16 10.61
C SER A 130 8.78 4.33 11.43
N PHE A 131 7.74 4.90 10.82
CA PHE A 131 6.46 5.14 11.47
C PHE A 131 5.31 4.73 10.57
N LEU A 132 4.47 3.81 11.06
CA LEU A 132 3.24 3.35 10.42
C LEU A 132 2.07 3.59 11.37
N ALA A 133 1.08 4.35 10.92
CA ALA A 133 -0.16 4.62 11.63
C ALA A 133 -1.36 4.29 10.75
N THR A 134 -2.52 4.14 11.39
CA THR A 134 -3.82 4.02 10.73
C THR A 134 -4.70 5.17 11.14
N THR A 135 -5.47 5.72 10.19
CA THR A 135 -6.54 6.70 10.48
C THR A 135 -7.91 6.03 10.47
N SER A 136 -7.95 4.70 10.65
CA SER A 136 -9.18 3.92 10.63
C SER A 136 -10.07 4.16 11.84
N SER A 137 -11.39 3.98 11.67
CA SER A 137 -12.33 4.04 12.79
C SER A 137 -12.05 2.94 13.81
N GLU A 138 -12.57 3.12 15.03
CA GLU A 138 -12.35 2.18 16.14
C GLU A 138 -12.73 0.74 15.80
N ASP A 139 -13.74 0.56 14.93
CA ASP A 139 -14.25 -0.75 14.50
C ASP A 139 -13.24 -1.58 13.71
N HIS A 140 -12.23 -0.96 13.08
CA HIS A 140 -11.22 -1.65 12.25
C HIS A 140 -9.83 -1.70 12.91
N ILE A 141 -9.73 -1.38 14.20
CA ILE A 141 -8.45 -1.35 14.91
C ILE A 141 -7.77 -2.74 14.93
N ASP A 142 -8.53 -3.81 15.08
CA ASP A 142 -7.96 -5.15 15.23
C ASP A 142 -7.29 -5.67 13.95
N GLU A 143 -7.88 -5.39 12.80
CA GLU A 143 -7.29 -5.67 11.49
C GLU A 143 -5.95 -4.96 11.30
N TRP A 144 -5.89 -3.67 11.66
CA TRP A 144 -4.65 -2.88 11.59
C TRP A 144 -3.61 -3.30 12.62
N LYS A 145 -4.01 -3.85 13.77
CA LYS A 145 -3.07 -4.47 14.72
C LYS A 145 -2.35 -5.65 14.07
N ASP A 146 -3.02 -6.44 13.25
CA ASP A 146 -2.39 -7.56 12.54
C ASP A 146 -1.45 -7.10 11.42
N VAL A 147 -1.81 -6.04 10.68
CA VAL A 147 -0.90 -5.38 9.72
C VAL A 147 0.34 -4.85 10.43
N ALA A 148 0.17 -4.07 11.50
CA ALA A 148 1.27 -3.48 12.26
C ALA A 148 2.17 -4.54 12.91
N ARG A 149 1.57 -5.62 13.43
CA ARG A 149 2.32 -6.77 13.97
C ARG A 149 3.17 -7.43 12.89
N THR A 150 2.58 -7.69 11.73
CA THR A 150 3.24 -8.36 10.60
C THR A 150 4.34 -7.50 10.01
N TRP A 151 4.06 -6.21 9.77
CA TRP A 151 5.04 -5.23 9.32
C TRP A 151 6.19 -5.07 10.33
N GLY A 152 5.89 -4.99 11.63
CA GLY A 152 6.91 -4.90 12.68
C GLY A 152 7.80 -6.14 12.77
N ILE A 153 7.28 -7.33 12.42
CA ILE A 153 8.10 -8.54 12.27
C ILE A 153 9.03 -8.41 11.07
N ALA A 154 8.52 -7.95 9.92
CA ALA A 154 9.32 -7.71 8.70
C ALA A 154 10.47 -6.74 8.98
N HIS A 155 10.17 -5.63 9.66
CA HIS A 155 11.14 -4.58 9.94
C HIS A 155 12.22 -5.04 10.94
N ARG A 156 11.84 -5.79 11.99
CA ARG A 156 12.81 -6.26 13.00
C ARG A 156 13.62 -7.47 12.58
N LYS A 157 13.01 -8.42 11.86
CA LYS A 157 13.61 -9.73 11.56
C LYS A 157 14.03 -9.90 10.11
N GLY A 158 13.84 -8.86 9.29
CA GLY A 158 14.11 -8.87 7.86
C GLY A 158 12.94 -9.43 7.03
N LEU A 159 12.89 -9.02 5.76
CA LEU A 159 11.82 -9.38 4.82
C LEU A 159 11.64 -10.89 4.62
N GLN A 160 12.73 -11.66 4.75
CA GLN A 160 12.73 -13.10 4.49
C GLN A 160 11.67 -13.87 5.28
N ARG A 161 11.43 -13.52 6.55
CA ARG A 161 10.42 -14.22 7.37
C ARG A 161 8.98 -13.91 6.95
N VAL A 162 8.74 -12.70 6.45
CA VAL A 162 7.41 -12.32 5.96
C VAL A 162 7.17 -12.90 4.58
N GLN A 163 8.19 -12.95 3.72
CA GLN A 163 8.15 -13.67 2.46
C GLN A 163 7.87 -15.16 2.66
N GLU A 164 8.52 -15.81 3.62
CA GLU A 164 8.28 -17.22 3.93
C GLU A 164 6.83 -17.46 4.37
N LYS A 165 6.34 -16.65 5.31
CA LYS A 165 4.93 -16.73 5.76
C LYS A 165 3.94 -16.47 4.60
N PHE A 166 4.24 -15.48 3.77
CA PHE A 166 3.42 -15.15 2.60
C PHE A 166 3.39 -16.30 1.60
N ARG A 167 4.55 -16.90 1.30
CA ARG A 167 4.65 -18.10 0.45
C ARG A 167 3.88 -19.28 1.05
N GLU A 168 3.92 -19.48 2.36
CA GLU A 168 3.15 -20.53 3.04
C GLU A 168 1.63 -20.31 2.93
N GLU A 169 1.16 -19.08 3.16
CA GLU A 169 -0.26 -18.75 2.99
C GLU A 169 -0.70 -18.90 1.54
N LEU A 170 0.13 -18.44 0.58
CA LEU A 170 -0.14 -18.62 -0.83
C LEU A 170 -0.25 -20.10 -1.23
N ARG A 171 0.67 -20.94 -0.72
CA ARG A 171 0.61 -22.39 -0.90
C ARG A 171 -0.68 -22.97 -0.33
N ARG A 172 -1.08 -22.58 0.88
CA ARG A 172 -2.31 -23.07 1.52
C ARG A 172 -3.55 -22.69 0.68
N SER A 173 -3.65 -21.44 0.26
CA SER A 173 -4.75 -20.97 -0.58
C SER A 173 -4.80 -21.70 -1.92
N LEU A 174 -3.65 -21.94 -2.56
CA LEU A 174 -3.58 -22.75 -3.78
C LEU A 174 -4.00 -24.20 -3.53
N MET A 175 -3.60 -24.81 -2.41
CA MET A 175 -3.99 -26.20 -2.06
C MET A 175 -5.48 -26.33 -1.70
N LEU A 176 -6.15 -25.24 -1.31
CA LEU A 176 -7.61 -25.23 -1.09
C LEU A 176 -8.41 -25.01 -2.37
N LEU A 177 -7.85 -24.27 -3.34
CA LEU A 177 -8.50 -23.97 -4.62
C LEU A 177 -8.39 -25.12 -5.64
N PHE A 178 -7.43 -26.00 -5.47
CA PHE A 178 -7.24 -27.19 -6.30
C PHE A 178 -7.33 -28.44 -5.42
N ASP A 179 -8.04 -29.47 -5.87
CA ASP A 179 -8.10 -30.78 -5.19
C ASP A 179 -6.67 -31.27 -4.84
N GLU A 180 -6.45 -31.89 -3.66
CA GLU A 180 -5.12 -32.20 -3.10
C GLU A 180 -4.24 -33.09 -4.01
N ASN A 181 -4.88 -33.72 -5.01
CA ASN A 181 -4.27 -34.55 -6.05
C ASN A 181 -3.98 -33.82 -7.37
N SER A 182 -4.27 -32.53 -7.47
CA SER A 182 -3.97 -31.74 -8.66
C SER A 182 -2.46 -31.57 -8.82
N LEU A 183 -1.90 -32.34 -9.76
CA LEU A 183 -0.50 -32.25 -10.19
C LEU A 183 -0.14 -30.83 -10.66
N LEU A 184 -1.13 -30.06 -11.13
CA LEU A 184 -0.99 -28.69 -11.59
C LEU A 184 -0.82 -27.72 -10.41
N ALA A 185 -1.59 -27.93 -9.32
CA ALA A 185 -1.45 -27.17 -8.08
C ALA A 185 -0.09 -27.40 -7.42
N ARG A 186 0.37 -28.66 -7.37
CA ARG A 186 1.71 -29.00 -6.88
C ARG A 186 2.81 -28.36 -7.72
N ARG A 187 2.69 -28.38 -9.05
CA ARG A 187 3.66 -27.73 -9.95
C ARG A 187 3.70 -26.21 -9.79
N LEU A 188 2.55 -25.54 -9.69
CA LEU A 188 2.47 -24.10 -9.48
C LEU A 188 3.02 -23.70 -8.09
N ALA A 189 2.68 -24.45 -7.05
CA ALA A 189 3.19 -24.22 -5.70
C ALA A 189 4.72 -24.38 -5.65
N ILE A 190 5.31 -25.36 -6.35
CA ILE A 190 6.77 -25.54 -6.42
C ILE A 190 7.44 -24.39 -7.18
N GLN A 191 6.88 -23.96 -8.32
CA GLN A 191 7.45 -22.86 -9.11
C GLN A 191 7.46 -21.52 -8.35
N ILE A 192 6.43 -21.23 -7.56
CA ILE A 192 6.34 -20.00 -6.77
C ILE A 192 7.37 -19.99 -5.63
N VAL A 193 7.70 -21.18 -5.10
CA VAL A 193 8.62 -21.36 -3.97
C VAL A 193 10.07 -21.28 -4.40
N GLU A 194 10.38 -21.91 -5.53
CA GLU A 194 11.75 -22.08 -6.00
C GLU A 194 12.22 -20.92 -6.88
N ALA A 195 11.34 -19.99 -7.24
CA ALA A 195 11.74 -18.79 -7.94
C ALA A 195 12.62 -17.90 -7.04
N PRO A 196 13.90 -17.68 -7.39
CA PRO A 196 14.75 -16.75 -6.68
C PRO A 196 14.29 -15.33 -7.00
N GLY A 197 13.72 -14.64 -6.01
CA GLY A 197 13.26 -13.24 -6.15
C GLY A 197 11.74 -13.03 -6.19
N LEU A 198 10.93 -14.09 -6.02
CA LEU A 198 9.49 -13.99 -5.70
C LEU A 198 9.25 -14.00 -4.18
#